data_AF-A0A0S8F293-F1
#
_entry.id   AF-A0A0S8F293-F1
#
_cell.length_a   1.000
_cell.length_b   1.000
_cell.length_c   1.000
_cell.angle_alpha   90.00
_cell.angle_beta   90.00
_cell.angle_gamma   90.00
#
_symmetry.space_group_name_H-M   'P 1'
#
loop_
_entity.id
_entity.type
_entity.pdbx_description
1 polymer ?
#
loop_
_entity_poly.entity_id
_entity_poly.type
_entity_poly.pdbx_seq_one_letter_code
_entity_poly.pdbx_strand_id
1 'polypeptide(L)'
;MYASRCTVCHGAGGKGDGDGSAALDPKPRDFTSADWQKEVTDEHLRKIIVYGGAAVGKAPTMPANPDLDAKPEVVAELVKHIRSLGQ
;
A
#
# COMPACT_ATOMS: atom_id res chain seq x y z
N MET A 1 -6.02 -6.87 -8.87
CA MET A 1 -5.20 -7.16 -7.68
C MET A 1 -5.36 -6.11 -6.59
N TYR A 2 -5.21 -4.81 -6.89
CA TYR A 2 -5.44 -3.76 -5.89
C TYR A 2 -6.87 -3.81 -5.30
N ALA A 3 -7.89 -3.91 -6.17
CA ALA A 3 -9.30 -3.98 -5.79
C ALA A 3 -9.69 -5.17 -4.87
N SER A 4 -8.92 -6.25 -4.88
CA SER A 4 -9.24 -7.47 -4.12
C SER A 4 -8.49 -7.59 -2.80
N ARG A 5 -7.41 -6.83 -2.61
CA ARG A 5 -6.51 -6.98 -1.45
C ARG A 5 -6.24 -5.68 -0.70
N CYS A 6 -6.25 -4.54 -1.40
CA CYS A 6 -5.77 -3.28 -0.86
C CYS A 6 -6.91 -2.34 -0.49
N THR A 7 -7.98 -2.33 -1.29
CA THR A 7 -9.10 -1.38 -1.15
C THR A 7 -9.89 -1.51 0.13
N VAL A 8 -9.92 -2.70 0.75
CA VAL A 8 -10.60 -2.92 2.04
C VAL A 8 -10.05 -1.97 3.10
N CYS A 9 -8.75 -1.66 3.09
CA CYS A 9 -8.13 -0.74 4.04
C CYS A 9 -7.75 0.61 3.40
N HIS A 10 -7.19 0.59 2.19
CA HIS A 10 -6.71 1.80 1.53
C HIS A 10 -7.80 2.57 0.76
N GLY A 11 -8.99 1.98 0.56
CA GLY A 11 -10.06 2.55 -0.25
C GLY A 11 -9.80 2.42 -1.76
N ALA A 12 -10.85 2.53 -2.57
CA ALA A 12 -10.72 2.48 -4.03
C ALA A 12 -9.90 3.65 -4.60
N GLY A 13 -9.97 4.82 -3.95
CA GLY A 13 -9.19 6.01 -4.30
C GLY A 13 -7.84 6.12 -3.57
N GLY A 14 -7.46 5.13 -2.74
CA GLY A 14 -6.18 5.14 -2.03
C GLY A 14 -6.07 6.14 -0.87
N LYS A 15 -7.17 6.68 -0.36
CA LYS A 15 -7.16 7.70 0.71
C LYS A 15 -6.98 7.13 2.13
N GLY A 16 -6.88 5.82 2.26
CA GLY A 16 -6.88 5.16 3.58
C GLY A 16 -8.25 5.14 4.25
N ASP A 17 -9.32 5.23 3.46
CA ASP A 17 -10.72 5.35 3.88
C ASP A 17 -11.57 4.11 3.54
N GLY A 18 -10.92 2.95 3.29
CA GLY A 18 -11.64 1.70 3.10
C GLY A 18 -12.37 1.26 4.38
N ASP A 19 -13.44 0.47 4.25
CA ASP A 19 -14.27 0.05 5.38
C ASP A 19 -13.48 -0.60 6.54
N GLY A 20 -12.41 -1.32 6.22
CA GLY A 20 -11.50 -1.93 7.19
C GLY A 20 -10.57 -0.95 7.89
N SER A 21 -10.52 0.32 7.49
CA SER A 21 -9.64 1.34 8.07
C SER A 21 -10.21 2.02 9.31
N ALA A 22 -11.52 1.93 9.54
CA ALA A 22 -12.21 2.64 10.62
C ALA A 22 -11.68 2.30 12.02
N ALA A 23 -11.21 1.07 12.22
CA ALA A 23 -10.67 0.57 13.49
C ALA A 23 -9.13 0.58 13.57
N LEU A 24 -8.43 1.11 12.56
CA LEU A 24 -6.97 1.08 12.49
C LEU A 24 -6.36 2.39 13.01
N ASP A 25 -5.46 2.26 13.98
CA ASP A 25 -4.60 3.33 14.47
C ASP A 25 -3.12 2.86 14.43
N PRO A 26 -2.25 3.48 13.61
CA PRO A 26 -2.54 4.59 12.69
C PRO A 26 -3.41 4.16 11.50
N LYS A 27 -4.16 5.12 10.95
CA LYS A 27 -4.89 4.92 9.69
C LYS A 27 -3.95 4.53 8.53
N PRO A 28 -4.44 3.74 7.56
CA PRO A 28 -3.70 3.45 6.34
C PRO A 28 -3.28 4.73 5.61
N ARG A 29 -2.19 4.62 4.85
CA ARG A 29 -1.61 5.76 4.16
C ARG A 29 -2.54 6.29 3.06
N ASP A 30 -2.69 7.61 3.03
CA ASP A 30 -3.28 8.33 1.91
C ASP A 30 -2.24 8.44 0.78
N PHE A 31 -2.50 7.71 -0.30
CA PHE A 31 -1.68 7.67 -1.51
C PHE A 31 -1.93 8.87 -2.44
N THR A 32 -2.96 9.67 -2.18
CA THR A 32 -3.27 10.87 -2.98
C THR A 32 -2.41 12.08 -2.60
N SER A 33 -1.69 11.99 -1.47
CA SER A 33 -0.73 13.01 -1.04
C SER A 33 0.50 13.05 -1.96
N ALA A 34 0.58 14.09 -2.79
CA ALA A 34 1.71 14.33 -3.69
C ALA A 34 3.05 14.50 -2.94
N ASP A 35 3.03 15.09 -1.74
CA ASP A 35 4.24 15.27 -0.94
C ASP A 35 4.75 13.94 -0.40
N TRP A 36 3.86 13.09 0.15
CA TRP A 36 4.23 11.75 0.57
C TRP A 36 4.76 10.89 -0.59
N GLN A 37 4.15 11.00 -1.78
CA GLN A 37 4.61 10.28 -2.97
C GLN A 37 6.07 10.65 -3.32
N LYS A 38 6.49 11.90 -3.14
CA LYS A 38 7.88 12.32 -3.38
C LYS A 38 8.85 11.80 -2.32
N GLU A 39 8.39 11.60 -1.10
CA GLU A 39 9.22 11.13 0.03
C GLU A 39 9.47 9.61 -0.01
N VAL A 40 8.54 8.83 -0.56
CA VAL A 40 8.64 7.37 -0.60
C VAL A 40 9.28 6.86 -1.90
N THR A 41 10.15 5.87 -1.81
CA THR A 41 10.77 5.22 -2.98
C THR A 41 9.95 4.04 -3.48
N ASP A 42 10.09 3.68 -4.76
CA ASP A 42 9.45 2.48 -5.31
C ASP A 42 9.92 1.21 -4.61
N GLU A 43 11.20 1.13 -4.24
CA GLU A 43 11.74 0.02 -3.45
C GLU A 43 11.02 -0.13 -2.11
N HIS A 44 10.76 0.98 -1.40
CA HIS A 44 9.98 0.97 -0.17
C HIS A 44 8.57 0.44 -0.41
N LEU A 45 7.90 0.88 -1.48
CA LEU A 45 6.57 0.41 -1.85
C LEU A 45 6.56 -1.09 -2.17
N ARG A 46 7.55 -1.60 -2.93
CA ARG A 46 7.68 -3.04 -3.18
C ARG A 46 7.84 -3.81 -1.88
N LYS A 47 8.74 -3.35 -1.00
CA LYS A 47 9.05 -4.01 0.27
C LYS A 47 7.83 -4.07 1.20
N ILE A 48 7.09 -2.97 1.35
CA ILE A 48 5.90 -2.95 2.21
C ILE A 48 4.73 -3.76 1.63
N ILE A 49 4.58 -3.83 0.30
CA ILE A 49 3.56 -4.67 -0.36
C ILE A 49 3.82 -6.15 -0.10
N VAL A 50 5.07 -6.59 -0.27
CA VAL A 50 5.43 -8.02 -0.17
C VAL A 50 5.54 -8.45 1.29
N TYR A 51 6.20 -7.66 2.14
CA TYR A 51 6.55 -8.07 3.50
C TYR A 51 5.75 -7.38 4.61
N GLY A 52 4.80 -6.51 4.26
CA GLY A 52 3.91 -5.83 5.20
C GLY A 52 4.56 -4.66 5.93
N GLY A 53 3.77 -3.99 6.78
CA GLY A 53 4.18 -2.76 7.46
C GLY A 53 5.35 -2.97 8.42
N ALA A 54 5.36 -4.08 9.17
CA ALA A 54 6.41 -4.37 10.15
C ALA A 54 7.82 -4.42 9.53
N ALA A 55 7.93 -4.92 8.28
CA ALA A 55 9.21 -5.07 7.57
C ALA A 55 9.90 -3.74 7.22
N VAL A 56 9.16 -2.62 7.32
CA VAL A 56 9.65 -1.26 7.07
C VAL A 56 9.41 -0.32 8.25
N GLY A 57 9.20 -0.87 9.46
CA GLY A 57 8.99 -0.09 10.68
C GLY A 57 7.65 0.67 10.70
N LYS A 58 6.63 0.16 10.01
CA LYS A 58 5.25 0.68 10.01
C LYS A 58 4.31 -0.29 10.73
N ALA A 59 3.03 0.05 10.79
CA ALA A 59 2.03 -0.69 11.56
C ALA A 59 1.99 -2.18 11.14
N PRO A 60 2.07 -3.12 12.09
CA PRO A 60 2.01 -4.56 11.80
C PRO A 60 0.62 -5.01 11.32
N THR A 61 -0.39 -4.17 11.47
CA THR A 61 -1.75 -4.37 10.95
C THR A 61 -1.82 -4.32 9.43
N MET A 62 -0.79 -3.83 8.73
CA MET A 62 -0.64 -4.00 7.28
C MET A 62 0.04 -5.35 7.01
N PRO A 63 -0.70 -6.39 6.61
CA PRO A 63 -0.16 -7.74 6.47
C PRO A 63 0.78 -7.84 5.26
N ALA A 64 1.67 -8.82 5.32
CA ALA A 64 2.51 -9.22 4.19
C ALA A 64 1.68 -9.92 3.10
N ASN A 65 2.14 -9.83 1.85
CA ASN A 65 1.65 -10.61 0.71
C ASN A 65 2.79 -11.49 0.19
N PRO A 66 3.20 -12.54 0.93
CA PRO A 66 4.39 -13.33 0.59
C PRO A 66 4.26 -14.04 -0.77
N ASP A 67 3.04 -14.30 -1.24
CA ASP A 67 2.79 -14.88 -2.56
C ASP A 67 3.18 -13.95 -3.72
N LEU A 68 3.35 -12.65 -3.46
CA LEU A 68 3.79 -11.67 -4.45
C LEU A 68 5.31 -11.58 -4.60
N ASP A 69 6.08 -12.17 -3.68
CA ASP A 69 7.56 -12.19 -3.76
C ASP A 69 8.03 -12.91 -5.03
N ALA A 70 7.33 -13.98 -5.41
CA ALA A 70 7.58 -14.72 -6.64
C ALA A 70 6.97 -14.08 -7.91
N LYS A 71 6.33 -12.91 -7.80
CA LYS A 71 5.58 -12.23 -8.89
C LYS A 71 5.99 -10.75 -9.03
N PRO A 72 7.27 -10.47 -9.38
CA PRO A 72 7.80 -9.12 -9.41
C PRO A 72 7.07 -8.18 -10.38
N GLU A 73 6.49 -8.70 -11.45
CA GLU A 73 5.65 -7.97 -12.42
C GLU A 73 4.33 -7.51 -11.82
N VAL A 74 3.67 -8.34 -11.00
CA VAL A 74 2.44 -7.96 -10.31
C VAL A 74 2.73 -6.86 -9.29
N VAL A 75 3.83 -6.97 -8.55
CA VAL A 75 4.26 -5.93 -7.61
C VAL A 75 4.57 -4.62 -8.35
N ALA A 76 5.21 -4.67 -9.52
CA ALA A 76 5.48 -3.48 -10.33
C ALA A 76 4.19 -2.76 -10.75
N GLU A 77 3.19 -3.50 -11.21
CA GLU A 77 1.89 -2.93 -11.59
C GLU A 77 1.13 -2.36 -10.38
N LEU A 78 1.24 -2.99 -9.21
CA LEU A 78 0.68 -2.44 -7.96
C LEU A 78 1.36 -1.13 -7.57
N VAL A 79 2.69 -1.05 -7.65
CA VAL A 79 3.44 0.19 -7.40
C VAL A 79 3.01 1.28 -8.38
N LYS A 80 2.96 0.97 -9.68
CA LYS A 80 2.50 1.91 -10.71
C LYS A 80 1.08 2.42 -10.44
N HIS A 81 0.16 1.53 -10.02
CA HIS A 81 -1.18 1.93 -9.64
C HIS A 81 -1.16 2.87 -8.43
N ILE A 82 -0.39 2.57 -7.38
CA ILE A 82 -0.25 3.46 -6.21
C ILE A 82 0.31 4.83 -6.63
N ARG A 83 1.30 4.88 -7.53
CA ARG A 83 1.83 6.15 -8.07
C ARG A 83 0.81 6.93 -8.87
N SER A 84 -0.14 6.27 -9.53
CA SER A 84 -1.20 6.94 -10.30
C SER A 84 -2.22 7.68 -9.43
N LEU A 85 -2.30 7.36 -8.14
CA LEU A 85 -3.28 7.95 -7.22
C LEU A 85 -2.86 9.31 -6.66
N GLY A 86 -1.57 9.66 -6.73
CA GLY A 86 -1.03 10.94 -6.26
C GLY A 86 -0.65 11.92 -7.38
N GLN A 87 -1.19 11.70 -8.59
CA GLN A 87 -1.04 12.58 -9.76
C GLN A 87 -2.26 13.48 -9.93
#